data_AF-A0A1E5IJE2-F1
#
_entry.id   AF-A0A1E5IJE2-F1
#
_cell.length_a   1.000
_cell.length_b   1.000
_cell.length_c   1.000
_cell.angle_alpha   90.00
_cell.angle_beta   90.00
_cell.angle_gamma   90.00
#
_symmetry.space_group_name_H-M   'P 1'
#
loop_
_entity.id
_entity.type
_entity.pdbx_description
1 polymer ?
#
loop_
_entity_poly.entity_id
_entity_poly.type
_entity_poly.pdbx_seq_one_letter_code
_entity_poly.pdbx_strand_id
1 'polypeptide(L)'
;MACPYCIKHKWANKFKGNDLKLEKEPSCKEVIEDLGDSRKYNEIVFCGYGDSLVNLESVKKISKWIKENDGKVRINTAGLANRYYGKNILPELKGLVDVISISLNGSNPKEHNELNHPMFKEESFNEIIKFAEEAKNHIPKVVITAVEFPGFDISKVKKIAKEAGVWFKMRPYLDSED
;
A
#
# COMPACT_ATOMS: atom_id res chain seq x y z
N MET A 1 -2.66 -9.83 -1.98
CA MET A 1 -1.45 -10.45 -2.58
C MET A 1 -0.86 -11.43 -1.58
N ALA A 2 -0.19 -12.48 -2.04
CA ALA A 2 0.51 -13.46 -1.22
C ALA A 2 1.97 -13.59 -1.71
N CYS A 3 2.67 -12.46 -1.71
CA CYS A 3 4.03 -12.34 -2.23
C CYS A 3 5.01 -13.21 -1.41
N PRO A 4 5.77 -14.14 -2.02
CA PRO A 4 6.72 -15.00 -1.30
C PRO A 4 7.82 -14.22 -0.56
N TYR A 5 8.17 -13.03 -1.07
CA TYR A 5 9.20 -12.15 -0.51
C TYR A 5 8.68 -11.20 0.58
N CYS A 6 7.38 -11.26 0.94
CA CYS A 6 6.87 -10.48 2.06
C CYS A 6 7.44 -11.02 3.38
N ILE A 7 7.78 -10.11 4.30
CA ILE A 7 8.29 -10.44 5.65
C ILE A 7 7.37 -11.45 6.38
N LYS A 8 6.05 -11.34 6.19
CA LYS A 8 5.06 -12.30 6.67
C LYS A 8 5.42 -13.76 6.36
N HIS A 9 5.96 -14.00 5.18
CA HIS A 9 6.32 -15.33 4.69
C HIS A 9 7.80 -15.61 4.84
N LYS A 10 8.67 -14.65 4.49
CA LYS A 10 10.13 -14.82 4.53
C LYS A 10 10.68 -15.02 5.93
N TRP A 11 10.12 -14.31 6.93
CA TRP A 11 10.61 -14.30 8.32
C TRP A 11 9.49 -14.49 9.33
N ALA A 12 8.37 -15.10 8.92
CA ALA A 12 7.24 -15.40 9.81
C ALA A 12 6.77 -14.18 10.64
N ASN A 13 6.69 -13.00 10.02
CA ASN A 13 6.32 -11.70 10.63
C ASN A 13 7.41 -11.02 11.48
N LYS A 14 8.57 -11.66 11.66
CA LYS A 14 9.69 -11.10 12.42
C LYS A 14 10.51 -10.15 11.55
N PHE A 15 10.83 -8.98 12.09
CA PHE A 15 11.68 -8.00 11.43
C PHE A 15 12.34 -7.08 12.45
N LYS A 16 13.65 -6.90 12.36
CA LYS A 16 14.45 -6.04 13.23
C LYS A 16 14.21 -6.29 14.72
N GLY A 17 14.18 -7.55 15.10
CA GLY A 17 13.92 -7.98 16.49
C GLY A 17 12.46 -7.85 16.98
N ASN A 18 11.52 -7.46 16.12
CA ASN A 18 10.10 -7.34 16.48
C ASN A 18 9.26 -8.43 15.83
N ASP A 19 8.31 -9.02 16.57
CA ASP A 19 7.22 -9.80 15.99
C ASP A 19 6.06 -8.87 15.65
N LEU A 20 5.78 -8.71 14.36
CA LEU A 20 4.75 -7.80 13.86
C LEU A 20 3.42 -8.51 13.58
N LYS A 21 3.24 -9.73 14.09
CA LYS A 21 1.95 -10.43 14.06
C LYS A 21 1.01 -9.83 15.10
N LEU A 22 -0.18 -9.42 14.67
CA LEU A 22 -1.24 -9.01 15.57
C LEU A 22 -1.88 -10.24 16.25
N GLU A 23 -2.06 -10.18 17.57
CA GLU A 23 -2.85 -11.17 18.32
C GLU A 23 -4.35 -10.99 18.06
N LYS A 24 -4.80 -9.72 18.00
CA LYS A 24 -6.16 -9.30 17.66
C LYS A 24 -6.10 -8.04 16.80
N GLU A 25 -7.13 -7.82 16.00
CA GLU A 25 -7.31 -6.53 15.31
C GLU A 25 -7.65 -5.43 16.34
N PRO A 26 -6.88 -4.34 16.42
CA PRO A 26 -7.16 -3.24 17.33
C PRO A 26 -8.36 -2.43 16.84
N SER A 27 -9.12 -1.88 17.77
CA SER A 27 -10.15 -0.88 17.48
C SER A 27 -9.51 0.44 17.03
N CYS A 28 -10.28 1.28 16.31
CA CYS A 28 -9.80 2.62 15.94
C CYS A 28 -9.41 3.46 17.15
N LYS A 29 -10.08 3.26 18.29
CA LYS A 29 -9.79 3.96 19.54
C LYS A 29 -8.42 3.57 20.09
N GLU A 30 -8.15 2.27 20.22
CA GLU A 30 -6.83 1.76 20.66
C GLU A 30 -5.71 2.31 19.75
N VAL A 31 -5.89 2.28 18.43
CA VAL A 31 -4.88 2.82 17.49
C VAL A 31 -4.64 4.32 17.69
N ILE A 32 -5.70 5.11 17.90
CA ILE A 32 -5.59 6.56 18.11
C ILE A 32 -4.91 6.87 19.46
N GLU A 33 -5.26 6.14 20.51
CA GLU A 33 -4.67 6.29 21.85
C GLU A 33 -3.17 5.95 21.82
N ASP A 34 -2.78 4.86 21.15
CA ASP A 34 -1.38 4.44 21.00
C ASP A 34 -0.57 5.42 20.12
N LEU A 35 -1.18 5.98 19.08
CA LEU A 35 -0.53 6.95 18.20
C LEU A 35 -0.13 8.23 18.95
N GLY A 36 -0.99 8.70 19.85
CA GLY A 36 -0.79 9.96 20.58
C GLY A 36 -0.69 11.17 19.66
N ASP A 37 0.18 12.14 19.97
CA ASP A 37 0.31 13.38 19.19
C ASP A 37 0.87 13.14 17.78
N SER A 38 0.01 13.25 16.76
CA SER A 38 0.33 13.07 15.34
C SER A 38 1.40 14.03 14.81
N ARG A 39 1.56 15.20 15.43
CA ARG A 39 2.51 16.24 14.97
C ARG A 39 3.97 15.88 15.27
N LYS A 40 4.20 14.86 16.10
CA LYS A 40 5.54 14.32 16.38
C LYS A 40 6.14 13.60 15.17
N TYR A 41 5.32 13.24 14.19
CA TYR A 41 5.73 12.48 13.02
C TYR A 41 5.56 13.29 11.74
N ASN A 42 6.49 13.13 10.81
CA ASN A 42 6.40 13.78 9.50
C ASN A 42 5.23 13.22 8.68
N GLU A 43 4.89 11.94 8.89
CA GLU A 43 3.84 11.20 8.18
C GLU A 43 3.45 9.96 9.01
N ILE A 44 2.15 9.64 9.03
CA ILE A 44 1.60 8.42 9.60
C ILE A 44 1.19 7.51 8.44
N VAL A 45 1.66 6.27 8.49
CA VAL A 45 1.57 5.36 7.35
C VAL A 45 0.71 4.16 7.71
N PHE A 46 -0.40 3.98 7.00
CA PHE A 46 -1.10 2.70 6.99
C PHE A 46 -0.31 1.71 6.14
N CYS A 47 0.34 0.77 6.82
CA CYS A 47 1.03 -0.35 6.21
C CYS A 47 0.94 -1.58 7.12
N GLY A 48 1.04 -2.76 6.55
CA GLY A 48 1.06 -4.01 7.30
C GLY A 48 1.29 -5.20 6.38
N TYR A 49 1.09 -6.40 6.91
CA TYR A 49 1.22 -7.66 6.16
C TYR A 49 -0.06 -8.11 5.45
N GLY A 50 -1.06 -7.24 5.45
CA GLY A 50 -2.25 -7.27 4.58
C GLY A 50 -2.34 -6.00 3.74
N ASP A 51 -3.52 -5.72 3.21
CA ASP A 51 -3.81 -4.44 2.54
C ASP A 51 -4.72 -3.61 3.44
N SER A 52 -4.24 -2.45 3.89
CA SER A 52 -4.98 -1.60 4.84
C SER A 52 -6.34 -1.17 4.29
N LEU A 53 -6.50 -1.06 2.97
CA LEU A 53 -7.76 -0.66 2.36
C LEU A 53 -8.84 -1.75 2.43
N VAL A 54 -8.52 -2.99 2.82
CA VAL A 54 -9.53 -4.02 3.12
C VAL A 54 -10.36 -3.65 4.36
N ASN A 55 -9.82 -2.80 5.24
CA ASN A 55 -10.53 -2.22 6.38
C ASN A 55 -10.76 -0.71 6.18
N LEU A 56 -11.40 -0.36 5.06
CA LEU A 56 -11.62 1.03 4.62
C LEU A 56 -12.22 1.93 5.70
N GLU A 57 -13.20 1.43 6.47
CA GLU A 57 -13.87 2.23 7.49
C GLU A 57 -12.94 2.61 8.64
N SER A 58 -12.07 1.70 9.08
CA SER A 58 -11.09 2.02 10.12
C SER A 58 -10.04 3.01 9.60
N VAL A 59 -9.56 2.80 8.36
CA VAL A 59 -8.64 3.73 7.70
C VAL A 59 -9.25 5.13 7.63
N LYS A 60 -10.51 5.28 7.21
CA LYS A 60 -11.20 6.58 7.13
C LYS A 60 -11.32 7.24 8.50
N LYS A 61 -11.77 6.50 9.52
CA LYS A 61 -11.95 7.02 10.88
C LYS A 61 -10.63 7.52 11.47
N ILE A 62 -9.59 6.71 11.40
CA ILE A 62 -8.27 7.05 11.95
C ILE A 62 -7.65 8.19 11.13
N SER A 63 -7.74 8.16 9.80
CA SER A 63 -7.22 9.24 8.93
C SER A 63 -7.90 10.58 9.24
N LYS A 64 -9.22 10.58 9.42
CA LYS A 64 -9.96 11.80 9.81
C LYS A 64 -9.41 12.39 11.11
N TRP A 65 -9.25 11.56 12.13
CA TRP A 65 -8.67 12.01 13.41
C TRP A 65 -7.25 12.57 13.23
N ILE A 66 -6.41 11.91 12.44
CA ILE A 66 -5.05 12.40 12.13
C ILE A 66 -5.09 13.77 11.46
N LYS A 67 -5.98 13.97 10.47
CA LYS A 67 -6.12 15.26 9.76
C LYS A 67 -6.64 16.37 10.66
N GLU A 68 -7.58 16.05 11.57
CA GLU A 68 -8.09 16.99 12.58
C GLU A 68 -7.01 17.39 13.61
N ASN A 69 -5.91 16.64 13.70
CA ASN A 69 -4.76 16.90 14.58
C ASN A 69 -3.48 17.22 13.79
N ASP A 70 -3.63 17.90 12.65
CA ASP A 70 -2.54 18.44 11.82
C ASP A 70 -1.53 17.40 11.30
N GLY A 71 -1.91 16.12 11.29
CA GLY A 71 -1.09 15.04 10.79
C GLY A 71 -1.18 14.85 9.28
N LYS A 72 -0.20 14.12 8.75
CA LYS A 72 -0.16 13.67 7.35
C LYS A 72 -0.38 12.17 7.26
N VAL A 73 -1.19 11.74 6.30
CA VAL A 73 -1.59 10.35 6.12
C VAL A 73 -1.05 9.81 4.80
N ARG A 74 -0.37 8.66 4.88
CA ARG A 74 -0.05 7.82 3.72
C ARG A 74 -0.66 6.44 3.82
N ILE A 75 -1.10 5.91 2.71
CA ILE A 75 -1.54 4.51 2.59
C ILE A 75 -0.59 3.74 1.68
N ASN A 76 -0.13 2.58 2.15
CA ASN A 76 0.49 1.57 1.29
C ASN A 76 -0.55 0.51 0.96
N THR A 77 -0.75 0.22 -0.33
CA THR A 77 -1.78 -0.71 -0.80
C THR A 77 -1.30 -1.54 -1.99
N ALA A 78 -1.95 -2.69 -2.21
CA ALA A 78 -1.85 -3.46 -3.44
C ALA A 78 -2.56 -2.77 -4.61
N GLY A 79 -3.45 -1.81 -4.38
CA GLY A 79 -4.21 -1.12 -5.44
C GLY A 79 -5.43 -1.89 -5.93
N LEU A 80 -5.93 -2.86 -5.15
CA LEU A 80 -7.05 -3.73 -5.53
C LEU A 80 -8.34 -3.43 -4.76
N ALA A 81 -8.39 -2.33 -4.00
CA ALA A 81 -9.51 -2.01 -3.13
C ALA A 81 -10.82 -1.81 -3.92
N ASN A 82 -10.77 -1.13 -5.08
CA ASN A 82 -11.97 -0.97 -5.93
C ASN A 82 -12.54 -2.32 -6.37
N ARG A 83 -11.66 -3.25 -6.75
CA ARG A 83 -12.05 -4.61 -7.14
C ARG A 83 -12.60 -5.40 -5.97
N TYR A 84 -11.99 -5.27 -4.79
CA TYR A 84 -12.43 -5.92 -3.55
C TYR A 84 -13.83 -5.47 -3.11
N TYR A 85 -14.13 -4.17 -3.17
CA TYR A 85 -15.44 -3.63 -2.79
C TYR A 85 -16.47 -3.60 -3.93
N GLY A 86 -16.06 -3.88 -5.17
CA GLY A 86 -16.92 -3.76 -6.35
C GLY A 86 -17.39 -2.33 -6.65
N LYS A 87 -16.70 -1.31 -6.12
CA LYS A 87 -17.02 0.12 -6.32
C LYS A 87 -15.77 0.99 -6.26
N ASN A 88 -15.86 2.23 -6.77
CA ASN A 88 -14.77 3.20 -6.60
C ASN A 88 -14.77 3.79 -5.18
N ILE A 89 -13.73 3.49 -4.40
CA ILE A 89 -13.56 3.96 -3.02
C ILE A 89 -12.73 5.25 -2.92
N LEU A 90 -12.03 5.64 -3.97
CA LEU A 90 -11.10 6.78 -3.96
C LEU A 90 -11.75 8.12 -3.60
N PRO A 91 -13.00 8.42 -4.02
CA PRO A 91 -13.69 9.63 -3.56
C PRO A 91 -13.85 9.70 -2.04
N GLU A 92 -13.97 8.55 -1.36
CA GLU A 92 -14.14 8.46 0.10
C GLU A 92 -12.83 8.75 0.86
N LEU A 93 -11.68 8.74 0.16
CA LEU A 93 -10.36 9.04 0.74
C LEU A 93 -9.93 10.50 0.51
N LYS A 94 -10.67 11.25 -0.31
CA LYS A 94 -10.36 12.65 -0.64
C LYS A 94 -10.36 13.51 0.62
N GLY A 95 -9.28 14.27 0.83
CA GLY A 95 -9.08 15.10 2.01
C GLY A 95 -8.65 14.34 3.28
N LEU A 96 -8.73 13.01 3.28
CA LEU A 96 -8.26 12.17 4.39
C LEU A 96 -6.83 11.66 4.18
N VAL A 97 -6.42 11.49 2.93
CA VAL A 97 -5.15 10.86 2.55
C VAL A 97 -4.33 11.83 1.71
N ASP A 98 -3.07 12.04 2.11
CA ASP A 98 -2.14 12.94 1.42
C ASP A 98 -1.33 12.19 0.35
N VAL A 99 -0.97 10.93 0.63
CA VAL A 99 -0.16 10.09 -0.26
C VAL A 99 -0.73 8.67 -0.34
N ILE A 100 -0.78 8.10 -1.53
CA ILE A 100 -1.05 6.67 -1.72
C ILE A 100 0.10 6.00 -2.50
N SER A 101 0.67 4.96 -1.92
CA SER A 101 1.74 4.15 -2.50
C SER A 101 1.19 2.79 -2.90
N ILE A 102 1.18 2.52 -4.20
CA ILE A 102 0.57 1.34 -4.82
C ILE A 102 1.69 0.39 -5.24
N SER A 103 1.68 -0.84 -4.73
CA SER A 103 2.71 -1.84 -5.03
C SER A 103 2.40 -2.57 -6.33
N LEU A 104 3.21 -2.35 -7.36
CA LEU A 104 3.17 -3.06 -8.64
C LEU A 104 4.54 -3.67 -8.91
N ASN A 105 4.65 -5.00 -8.87
CA ASN A 105 5.86 -5.72 -9.26
C ASN A 105 5.50 -6.60 -10.46
N GLY A 106 6.40 -6.74 -11.42
CA GLY A 106 6.06 -7.26 -12.75
C GLY A 106 5.70 -6.16 -13.75
N SER A 107 6.03 -6.41 -15.01
CA SER A 107 5.88 -5.52 -16.16
C SER A 107 4.70 -5.90 -17.06
N ASN A 108 4.05 -7.02 -16.78
CA ASN A 108 2.90 -7.54 -17.50
C ASN A 108 2.05 -8.43 -16.57
N PRO A 109 0.81 -8.79 -16.96
CA PRO A 109 -0.10 -9.57 -16.12
C PRO A 109 0.46 -10.89 -15.60
N LYS A 110 1.14 -11.66 -16.46
CA LYS A 110 1.73 -12.95 -16.12
C LYS A 110 2.85 -12.80 -15.09
N GLU A 111 3.82 -11.93 -15.36
CA GLU A 111 4.96 -11.68 -14.45
C GLU A 111 4.48 -11.13 -13.09
N HIS A 112 3.49 -10.24 -13.08
CA HIS A 112 2.89 -9.76 -11.83
C HIS A 112 2.21 -10.88 -11.05
N ASN A 113 1.43 -11.72 -11.73
CA ASN A 113 0.75 -12.85 -11.10
C ASN A 113 1.75 -13.85 -10.49
N GLU A 114 2.81 -14.18 -11.23
CA GLU A 114 3.89 -15.08 -10.78
C GLU A 114 4.65 -14.51 -9.58
N LEU A 115 4.96 -13.21 -9.56
CA LEU A 115 5.72 -12.59 -8.47
C LEU A 115 4.87 -12.35 -7.20
N ASN A 116 3.61 -11.94 -7.37
CA ASN A 116 2.81 -11.40 -6.28
C ASN A 116 1.70 -12.31 -5.78
N HIS A 117 1.30 -13.32 -6.56
CA HIS A 117 0.14 -14.18 -6.30
C HIS A 117 -1.08 -13.37 -5.80
N PRO A 118 -1.56 -12.38 -6.59
CA PRO A 118 -2.69 -11.57 -6.19
C PRO A 118 -3.98 -12.38 -6.14
N MET A 119 -4.98 -11.86 -5.41
CA MET A 119 -6.27 -12.53 -5.22
C MET A 119 -7.01 -12.72 -6.54
N PHE A 120 -6.95 -11.72 -7.42
CA PHE A 120 -7.62 -11.69 -8.72
C PHE A 120 -6.65 -11.98 -9.87
N LYS A 121 -5.64 -12.84 -9.63
CA LYS A 121 -4.70 -13.35 -10.64
C LYS A 121 -4.18 -12.29 -11.62
N GLU A 122 -4.11 -12.61 -12.91
CA GLU A 122 -3.55 -11.73 -13.95
C GLU A 122 -4.38 -10.46 -14.15
N GLU A 123 -5.69 -10.50 -13.91
CA GLU A 123 -6.58 -9.35 -14.00
C GLU A 123 -6.19 -8.23 -13.03
N SER A 124 -5.57 -8.59 -11.91
CA SER A 124 -5.07 -7.65 -10.91
C SER A 124 -4.15 -6.58 -11.51
N PHE A 125 -3.33 -6.94 -12.50
CA PHE A 125 -2.36 -6.02 -13.08
C PHE A 125 -3.00 -4.76 -13.66
N ASN A 126 -4.03 -4.94 -14.50
CA ASN A 126 -4.74 -3.82 -15.13
C ASN A 126 -5.58 -3.04 -14.11
N GLU A 127 -6.18 -3.73 -13.14
CA GLU A 127 -6.96 -3.08 -12.07
C GLU A 127 -6.09 -2.17 -11.20
N ILE A 128 -4.85 -2.57 -10.91
CA ILE A 128 -3.90 -1.77 -10.14
C ILE A 128 -3.50 -0.50 -10.89
N ILE A 129 -3.25 -0.62 -12.20
CA ILE A 129 -2.90 0.54 -13.05
C ILE A 129 -4.08 1.52 -13.10
N LYS A 130 -5.29 1.04 -13.37
CA LYS A 130 -6.51 1.85 -13.37
C LYS A 130 -6.76 2.52 -12.02
N PHE A 131 -6.51 1.82 -10.92
CA PHE A 131 -6.64 2.38 -9.58
C PHE A 131 -5.63 3.53 -9.37
N ALA A 132 -4.39 3.38 -9.84
CA ALA A 132 -3.39 4.44 -9.76
C ALA A 132 -3.75 5.66 -10.62
N GLU A 133 -4.28 5.45 -11.82
CA GLU A 133 -4.73 6.51 -12.71
C GLU A 133 -5.89 7.32 -12.09
N GLU A 134 -6.91 6.62 -11.59
CA GLU A 134 -8.07 7.24 -10.95
C GLU A 134 -7.70 7.92 -9.62
N ALA A 135 -6.75 7.38 -8.86
CA ALA A 135 -6.37 7.92 -7.56
C ALA A 135 -5.88 9.37 -7.64
N LYS A 136 -5.30 9.79 -8.77
CA LYS A 136 -4.82 11.17 -8.96
C LYS A 136 -5.93 12.22 -8.91
N ASN A 137 -7.16 11.81 -9.21
CA ASN A 137 -8.32 12.69 -9.17
C ASN A 137 -8.77 13.00 -7.73
N HIS A 138 -8.29 12.22 -6.74
CA HIS A 138 -8.75 12.27 -5.36
C HIS A 138 -7.64 12.48 -4.33
N ILE A 139 -6.43 11.98 -4.61
CA ILE A 139 -5.28 11.97 -3.69
C ILE A 139 -4.16 12.86 -4.24
N PRO A 140 -3.60 13.81 -3.44
CA PRO A 140 -2.58 14.76 -3.91
C PRO A 140 -1.34 14.11 -4.51
N LYS A 141 -0.87 12.98 -3.94
CA LYS A 141 0.32 12.28 -4.43
C LYS A 141 0.06 10.78 -4.54
N VAL A 142 0.09 10.29 -5.78
CA VAL A 142 0.02 8.86 -6.10
C VAL A 142 1.41 8.38 -6.53
N VAL A 143 1.86 7.27 -5.96
CA VAL A 143 3.18 6.68 -6.22
C VAL A 143 3.00 5.20 -6.54
N ILE A 144 3.45 4.76 -7.71
CA ILE A 144 3.66 3.33 -7.97
C ILE A 144 5.03 2.95 -7.42
N THR A 145 5.08 1.84 -6.69
CA THR A 145 6.29 1.29 -6.09
C THR A 145 6.55 -0.13 -6.57
N ALA A 146 7.82 -0.45 -6.79
CA ALA A 146 8.28 -1.78 -7.18
C ALA A 146 9.52 -2.16 -6.38
N VAL A 147 9.64 -3.44 -6.03
CA VAL A 147 10.82 -4.02 -5.40
C VAL A 147 11.83 -4.37 -6.50
N GLU A 148 13.09 -4.03 -6.27
CA GLU A 148 14.19 -4.37 -7.17
C GLU A 148 14.66 -5.80 -6.90
N PHE A 149 14.25 -6.74 -7.76
CA PHE A 149 14.74 -8.13 -7.70
C PHE A 149 15.93 -8.32 -8.65
N PRO A 150 16.88 -9.21 -8.32
CA PRO A 150 17.87 -9.67 -9.30
C PRO A 150 17.20 -10.18 -10.58
N GLY A 151 17.58 -9.61 -11.73
CA GLY A 151 17.04 -9.99 -13.05
C GLY A 151 15.68 -9.36 -13.40
N PHE A 152 15.04 -8.60 -12.49
CA PHE A 152 13.81 -7.89 -12.79
C PHE A 152 14.09 -6.49 -13.37
N ASP A 153 13.62 -6.25 -14.59
CA ASP A 153 13.76 -4.95 -15.25
C ASP A 153 12.75 -3.93 -14.71
N ILE A 154 13.14 -3.29 -13.60
CA ILE A 154 12.33 -2.27 -12.92
C ILE A 154 12.03 -1.05 -13.79
N SER A 155 12.81 -0.81 -14.86
CA SER A 155 12.60 0.32 -15.77
C SER A 155 11.26 0.22 -16.49
N LYS A 156 10.75 -1.00 -16.71
CA LYS A 156 9.43 -1.24 -17.29
C LYS A 156 8.31 -0.78 -16.37
N VAL A 157 8.42 -1.01 -15.06
CA VAL A 157 7.42 -0.50 -14.10
C VAL A 157 7.49 1.01 -13.97
N LYS A 158 8.71 1.59 -14.02
CA LYS A 158 8.88 3.04 -14.08
C LYS A 158 8.20 3.64 -15.31
N LYS A 159 8.26 2.96 -16.47
CA LYS A 159 7.53 3.36 -17.69
C LYS A 159 6.02 3.30 -17.49
N ILE A 160 5.48 2.23 -16.91
CA ILE A 160 4.04 2.11 -16.57
C ILE A 160 3.59 3.27 -15.67
N ALA A 161 4.36 3.58 -14.62
CA ALA A 161 4.05 4.70 -13.73
C ALA A 161 4.04 6.04 -14.47
N LYS A 162 5.00 6.25 -15.38
CA LYS A 162 5.04 7.45 -16.24
C LYS A 162 3.82 7.54 -17.16
N GLU A 163 3.42 6.44 -17.78
CA GLU A 163 2.26 6.37 -18.68
C GLU A 163 0.95 6.60 -17.93
N ALA A 164 0.81 6.00 -16.74
CA ALA A 164 -0.28 6.27 -15.81
C ALA A 164 -0.23 7.71 -15.24
N GLY A 165 0.84 8.46 -15.50
CA GLY A 165 1.03 9.85 -15.06
C GLY A 165 1.18 10.02 -13.55
N VAL A 166 1.75 9.03 -12.86
CA VAL A 166 1.99 9.00 -11.40
C VAL A 166 3.48 8.97 -11.09
N TRP A 167 3.83 9.21 -9.82
CA TRP A 167 5.22 9.09 -9.38
C TRP A 167 5.67 7.63 -9.36
N PHE A 168 6.96 7.41 -9.53
CA PHE A 168 7.57 6.10 -9.37
C PHE A 168 8.59 6.12 -8.22
N LYS A 169 8.60 5.06 -7.39
CA LYS A 169 9.65 4.84 -6.38
C LYS A 169 10.06 3.38 -6.32
N MET A 170 11.34 3.13 -6.54
CA MET A 170 11.95 1.82 -6.29
C MET A 170 12.06 1.54 -4.78
N ARG A 171 11.88 0.28 -4.41
CA ARG A 171 12.14 -0.25 -3.08
C ARG A 171 13.28 -1.28 -3.17
N PRO A 172 14.25 -1.25 -2.25
CA PRO A 172 15.26 -2.29 -2.20
C PRO A 172 14.60 -3.64 -1.86
N TYR A 173 15.16 -4.72 -2.40
CA TYR A 173 14.87 -6.04 -1.88
C TYR A 173 15.51 -6.20 -0.50
N LEU A 174 14.79 -6.84 0.43
CA LEU A 174 15.28 -7.04 1.78
C LEU A 174 15.89 -8.44 1.87
N ASP A 175 17.21 -8.51 1.98
CA ASP A 175 17.96 -9.78 2.04
C ASP A 175 18.10 -10.34 3.45
N SER A 176 18.12 -9.48 4.49
CA SER A 176 18.27 -9.85 5.91
C SER A 176 17.11 -9.36 6.78
N GLU A 177 16.83 -10.08 7.88
CA GLU A 177 15.79 -9.70 8.86
C GLU A 177 16.25 -8.65 9.87
N ASP A 178 17.55 -8.37 9.94
CA ASP A 178 18.22 -7.40 10.84
C ASP A 178 18.09 -5.92 10.39
#